data_AF-A0A9D2U8W1-F1
#
_entry.id   AF-A0A9D2U8W1-F1
#
_cell.length_a   1.000
_cell.length_b   1.000
_cell.length_c   1.000
_cell.angle_alpha   90.00
_cell.angle_beta   90.00
_cell.angle_gamma   90.00
#
_symmetry.space_group_name_H-M   'P 1'
#
loop_
_entity.id
_entity.type
_entity.pdbx_description
1 polymer ?
#
loop_
_entity_poly.entity_id
_entity_poly.type
_entity_poly.pdbx_seq_one_letter_code
_entity_poly.pdbx_strand_id
1 'polypeptide(L)' 'MLQFTQSGHQQMDNDAPSASSLLAGNKPTTEVGRVYNEIFDAVMDRRLLPGAKLTETTLCTIFTCSRTVIRGALAA' A
#
# COMPACT_ATOMS: atom_id res chain seq x y z
N MET A 1 32.12 14.99 10.62
CA MET A 1 30.65 15.08 10.60
C MET A 1 30.27 15.82 9.35
N LEU A 2 29.43 15.21 8.49
CA LEU A 2 28.57 15.81 7.45
C LEU A 2 28.50 14.86 6.24
N GLN A 3 27.27 14.40 5.98
CA GLN A 3 26.62 14.11 4.70
C GLN A 3 25.75 12.85 4.82
N PHE A 4 24.44 13.00 4.67
CA PHE A 4 23.69 12.29 3.64
C PHE A 4 22.49 13.12 3.23
N THR A 5 22.41 13.32 1.92
CA THR A 5 21.35 14.01 1.20
C THR A 5 20.11 13.12 1.23
N GLN A 6 18.96 13.63 1.67
CA GLN A 6 17.69 12.96 1.41
C GLN A 6 16.76 13.94 0.72
N SER A 7 16.97 14.07 -0.60
CA SER A 7 15.99 14.60 -1.53
C SER A 7 14.91 13.53 -1.73
N GLY A 8 13.91 13.51 -0.85
CA GLY A 8 12.69 12.74 -1.05
C GLY A 8 11.62 13.64 -1.65
N HIS A 9 11.15 13.34 -2.85
CA HIS A 9 10.04 14.01 -3.52
C HIS A 9 8.84 14.18 -2.58
N GLN A 10 8.63 15.41 -2.14
CA GLN A 10 7.45 15.81 -1.40
C GLN A 10 6.36 16.13 -2.43
N GLN A 11 5.57 15.11 -2.79
CA GLN A 11 4.37 15.30 -3.57
C GLN A 11 3.24 15.67 -2.60
N MET A 12 3.16 16.98 -2.31
CA MET A 12 2.02 17.64 -1.68
C MET A 12 0.92 17.77 -2.74
N ASP A 13 -0.19 17.02 -2.59
CA ASP A 13 -1.53 17.37 -3.06
C ASP A 13 -2.55 16.27 -2.63
N ASN A 14 -2.72 16.07 -1.31
CA ASN A 14 -3.95 15.64 -0.61
C ASN A 14 -3.65 15.54 0.91
N ASP A 15 -4.13 16.48 1.71
CA ASP A 15 -3.78 16.74 3.12
C ASP A 15 -4.27 15.69 4.16
N ALA A 16 -4.58 14.46 3.75
CA ALA A 16 -4.96 13.39 4.68
C ALA A 16 -3.80 12.38 4.85
N PRO A 17 -3.43 12.02 6.09
CA PRO A 17 -2.49 10.93 6.30
C PRO A 17 -3.09 9.63 5.75
N SER A 18 -2.28 8.83 5.03
CA SER A 18 -2.69 7.50 4.58
C SER A 18 -3.25 6.68 5.75
N ALA A 19 -4.32 5.93 5.52
CA ALA A 19 -4.97 5.15 6.57
C ALA A 19 -4.00 4.17 7.25
N SER A 20 -3.08 3.58 6.49
CA SER A 20 -2.01 2.71 6.97
C SER A 20 -1.03 3.41 7.93
N SER A 21 -0.88 4.73 7.83
CA SER A 21 -0.05 5.52 8.76
C SER A 21 -0.67 5.64 10.15
N LEU A 22 -1.98 5.40 10.29
CA LEU A 22 -2.68 5.38 11.58
C LEU A 22 -2.48 4.05 12.33
N LEU A 23 -2.08 2.98 11.64
CA LEU A 23 -1.66 1.73 12.27
C LEU A 23 -0.28 1.95 12.90
N ALA A 24 -0.26 2.48 14.12
CA ALA A 24 0.96 2.64 14.91
C ALA A 24 1.72 1.30 14.98
N GLY A 25 2.94 1.27 14.45
CA GLY A 25 3.81 0.09 14.44
C GLY A 25 3.83 -0.69 13.12
N ASN A 26 2.95 -0.41 12.16
CA ASN A 26 2.90 -1.13 10.88
C ASN A 26 3.77 -0.48 9.81
N LYS A 27 5.09 -0.40 10.06
CA LYS A 27 6.06 -0.11 8.99
C LYS A 27 6.32 -1.42 8.26
N PRO A 28 5.93 -1.54 6.98
CA PRO A 28 6.09 -2.79 6.27
C PRO A 28 7.58 -3.07 6.06
N THR A 29 8.09 -4.11 6.71
CA THR A 29 9.46 -4.60 6.52
C THR A 29 9.57 -5.58 5.36
N THR A 30 8.43 -6.08 4.88
CA THR A 30 8.32 -7.07 3.80
C THR A 30 7.47 -6.52 2.65
N GLU A 31 7.68 -7.06 1.44
CA GLU A 31 6.89 -6.71 0.26
C GLU A 31 5.39 -7.01 0.45
N VAL A 32 5.08 -8.09 1.18
CA VAL A 32 3.71 -8.45 1.57
C VAL A 32 3.06 -7.36 2.42
N GLY A 33 3.76 -6.86 3.44
CA GLY A 33 3.25 -5.78 4.28
C GLY A 33 3.05 -4.48 3.49
N ARG A 34 3.95 -4.18 2.54
CA ARG A 34 3.83 -3.00 1.68
C ARG A 34 2.56 -3.07 0.84
N VAL A 35 2.34 -4.21 0.19
CA VAL A 35 1.17 -4.44 -0.66
C VAL A 35 -0.12 -4.45 0.16
N TYR A 36 -0.10 -5.01 1.38
CA TYR A 36 -1.24 -4.91 2.30
C TYR A 36 -1.60 -3.46 2.60
N ASN A 37 -0.62 -2.62 2.95
CA ASN A 37 -0.85 -1.20 3.25
C ASN A 37 -1.42 -0.45 2.03
N GLU A 38 -0.87 -0.69 0.84
CA GLU A 38 -1.37 -0.07 -0.39
C GLU A 38 -2.81 -0.49 -0.72
N ILE A 39 -3.14 -1.78 -0.55
CA ILE A 39 -4.52 -2.28 -0.71
C ILE A 39 -5.44 -1.63 0.33
N PHE A 40 -5.01 -1.58 1.60
CA PHE A 40 -5.76 -0.99 2.69
C PHE A 40 -6.09 0.48 2.43
N ASP A 41 -5.09 1.26 2.05
CA ASP A 41 -5.25 2.67 1.68
C ASP A 41 -6.21 2.81 0.49
N ALA A 42 -6.08 1.98 -0.55
CA ALA A 42 -6.96 2.01 -1.71
C ALA A 42 -8.43 1.65 -1.38
N VAL A 43 -8.66 0.77 -0.41
CA VAL A 43 -10.01 0.47 0.10
C VAL A 43 -10.56 1.64 0.89
N MET A 44 -9.77 2.23 1.79
CA MET A 44 -10.19 3.38 2.60
C MET A 44 -10.49 4.62 1.76
N ASP A 45 -9.69 4.86 0.71
CA ASP A 45 -9.89 5.92 -0.28
C ASP A 45 -11.07 5.64 -1.24
N ARG A 46 -11.74 4.49 -1.10
CA ARG A 46 -12.81 4.02 -2.00
C ARG A 46 -12.38 3.91 -3.48
N ARG A 47 -11.08 3.78 -3.74
CA ARG A 47 -10.55 3.45 -5.09
C ARG A 47 -10.94 2.02 -5.48
N LEU A 48 -11.07 1.14 -4.48
CA LEU A 48 -11.62 -0.20 -4.63
C LEU A 48 -13.07 -0.21 -4.14
N LEU A 49 -14.02 -0.27 -5.08
CA LEU A 49 -15.46 -0.24 -4.76
C LEU A 49 -15.90 -1.55 -4.09
N PRO A 50 -16.73 -1.48 -3.03
CA PRO A 50 -17.29 -2.67 -2.41
C PRO A 50 -18.19 -3.43 -3.40
N GLY A 51 -18.12 -4.76 -3.38
CA GLY A 51 -18.88 -5.63 -4.29
C GLY A 51 -18.30 -5.78 -5.70
N ALA A 52 -17.23 -5.05 -6.05
CA ALA A 52 -16.48 -5.31 -7.26
C ALA A 52 -15.79 -6.70 -7.18
N LYS A 53 -15.85 -7.47 -8.27
CA LYS A 53 -15.13 -8.75 -8.38
C LYS A 53 -13.64 -8.51 -8.53
N LEU A 54 -12.94 -8.30 -7.42
CA LEU A 54 -11.49 -8.24 -7.37
C LEU A 54 -10.89 -9.64 -7.37
N THR A 55 -10.35 -10.05 -8.51
CA THR A 55 -9.56 -11.26 -8.62
C THR A 55 -8.10 -10.98 -8.23
N GLU A 56 -7.38 -12.00 -7.76
CA GLU A 56 -5.92 -11.89 -7.53
C GLU A 56 -5.19 -11.37 -8.77
N THR A 57 -5.60 -11.79 -9.97
CA THR A 57 -4.99 -11.33 -11.23
C THR A 57 -5.16 -9.83 -11.42
N THR A 58 -6.37 -9.31 -11.17
CA THR A 58 -6.66 -7.87 -11.26
C THR A 58 -5.84 -7.08 -10.25
N LEU A 59 -5.73 -7.59 -9.02
CA LEU A 59 -4.90 -6.98 -7.98
C LEU A 59 -3.41 -6.98 -8.34
N CYS A 60 -2.88 -8.10 -8.86
CA CYS A 60 -1.51 -8.17 -9.35
C CYS A 60 -1.20 -7.10 -10.40
N THR A 61 -2.16 -6.84 -11.30
CA THR A 61 -2.01 -5.80 -12.32
C THR A 61 -2.05 -4.39 -11.72
N ILE A 62 -2.99 -4.10 -10.80
CA ILE A 62 -3.13 -2.77 -10.19
C ILE A 62 -1.91 -2.42 -9.34
N PHE A 63 -1.44 -3.36 -8.50
CA PHE A 63 -0.37 -3.13 -7.53
C PHE A 63 1.01 -3.59 -8.04
N THR A 64 1.13 -4.01 -9.31
CA THR A 64 2.37 -4.43 -9.98
C THR A 64 3.21 -5.41 -9.13
N CYS A 65 2.59 -6.49 -8.67
CA CYS A 65 3.24 -7.49 -7.82
C CYS A 65 2.78 -8.93 -8.13
N SER A 66 3.50 -9.92 -7.59
CA SER A 66 3.25 -11.34 -7.85
C SER A 66 2.01 -11.87 -7.11
N ARG A 67 1.41 -12.96 -7.62
CA ARG A 67 0.28 -13.62 -6.94
C ARG A 67 0.61 -14.08 -5.54
N THR A 68 1.84 -14.56 -5.31
CA THR A 68 2.30 -14.99 -3.98
C THR A 68 2.22 -13.84 -2.97
N VAL A 69 2.60 -12.63 -3.38
CA VAL A 69 2.57 -11.44 -2.54
C VAL A 69 1.14 -10.99 -2.28
N ILE A 70 0.30 -10.94 -3.33
CA ILE A 70 -1.13 -10.63 -3.19
C ILE A 70 -1.82 -11.60 -2.23
N ARG A 71 -1.60 -12.91 -2.40
CA ARG A 71 -2.17 -13.91 -1.48
C ARG A 71 -1.67 -13.74 -0.06
N GLY A 72 -0.38 -13.48 0.12
CA GLY A 72 0.20 -13.21 1.43
C GLY A 72 -0.44 -11.99 2.09
N ALA A 73 -0.66 -10.92 1.32
CA ALA A 73 -1.26 -9.69 1.82
C ALA A 73 -2.74 -9.86 2.19
N LEU A 74 -3.49 -10.66 1.44
CA LEU A 74 -4.91 -10.93 1.72
C LEU A 74 -5.14 -11.99 2.82
N ALA A 75 -4.11 -12.77 3.18
CA ALA A 75 -4.21 -13.83 4.18
C ALA A 75 -3.70 -13.45 5.57
N ALA A 76 -3.03 -12.30 5.69
CA ALA A 76 -2.51 -11.75 6.94
C ALA A 76 -3.64 -11.17 7.81
#